data_AF-K0KQD0-F1
#
_entry.id   AF-K0KQD0-F1
#
_cell.length_a   1.000
_cell.length_b   1.000
_cell.length_c   1.000
_cell.angle_alpha   90.00
_cell.angle_beta   90.00
_cell.angle_gamma   90.00
#
_symmetry.space_group_name_H-M   'P 1'
#
loop_
_entity.id
_entity.type
_entity.pdbx_description
1 polymer ?
#
loop_
_entity_poly.entity_id
_entity_poly.type
_entity_poly.pdbx_seq_one_letter_code
_entity_poly.pdbx_strand_id
1 'polypeptide(L)'
;MSLVTGAATYKKKSGIITIYEDRSPAILLWKAADSAVAIPSVEIVLTTISHLQATPANSEKMMLKIITKQTEAAEPVNQVFGFNNRIVMDNIKESLQQIVARHKSAIQAAKTASESPAPEKPLINTTFLDDALDSKKLLKNHQLQQKLLLENKQLMSTFKEAVMNQGLDPAEFWTTRVHLLRAFALSNSQKRGPYNVLSTIKPTATSDNQVNVSVTREKIHAIFEQYPVVRKAYDDNVPRLSEGEFWSRFFSSKLFRKLRGEKINNNARGDLILDKYINMDVDYEKHEDETLDHKVNKTIDLAGNKEDDSTKLGNGPDMTMKPNAVPETISVLKSMNRLSQKMVNSLEHEYSRSATPGVEKSKEELENERIREELLFKDLEQPEHTEYAEIALKPENETREIKKIKPPTRAEYANYTENLRTQVDTPLNLQSLLSDERKRHIEDASSAVLKSVRTNSKQSKQSWQVYRSLEEQANHQVLDESDETVDKALMEQLRITHGTSVEFLRHFWLHFSSGDPSQANNIKSLYNSLLKSQERIKVALEQIKDEKSKQQSIGYMKPLNESLAAATSRYKQALSEAST
;
A
#
# COMPACT_ATOMS: atom_id res chain seq x y z
N MET A 1 32.07 2.38 -30.82
CA MET A 1 32.74 1.35 -31.63
C MET A 1 34.17 1.18 -31.15
N SER A 2 34.49 0.11 -30.42
CA SER A 2 35.86 -0.37 -30.31
C SER A 2 35.87 -1.84 -29.86
N LEU A 3 35.95 -2.74 -30.83
CA LEU A 3 36.46 -4.09 -30.55
C LEU A 3 37.85 -3.91 -29.92
N VAL A 4 38.09 -4.48 -28.74
CA VAL A 4 39.42 -4.40 -28.13
C VAL A 4 40.33 -5.35 -28.89
N THR A 5 41.15 -4.76 -29.76
CA THR A 5 42.19 -5.43 -30.51
C THR A 5 43.55 -5.03 -30.00
N GLY A 6 44.48 -5.98 -29.87
CA GLY A 6 45.86 -5.68 -29.51
C GLY A 6 46.86 -6.62 -30.17
N ALA A 7 48.06 -6.12 -30.43
CA ALA A 7 49.15 -6.97 -30.86
C ALA A 7 49.65 -7.81 -29.68
N ALA A 8 49.65 -9.14 -29.84
CA ALA A 8 50.06 -10.08 -28.81
C ALA A 8 50.88 -11.23 -29.41
N THR A 9 51.90 -11.64 -28.69
CA THR A 9 52.73 -12.80 -29.00
C THR A 9 52.22 -14.01 -28.24
N TYR A 10 51.98 -15.12 -28.93
CA TYR A 10 51.58 -16.38 -28.31
C TYR A 10 52.56 -17.47 -28.75
N LYS A 11 53.12 -18.23 -27.80
CA LYS A 11 54.13 -19.27 -28.06
C LYS A 11 55.25 -18.81 -29.03
N LYS A 12 55.82 -17.62 -28.78
CA LYS A 12 56.89 -16.97 -29.58
C LYS A 12 56.49 -16.53 -30.99
N LYS A 13 55.20 -16.51 -31.36
CA LYS A 13 54.71 -16.01 -32.65
C LYS A 13 53.90 -14.74 -32.47
N SER A 14 54.10 -13.76 -33.34
CA SER A 14 53.35 -12.48 -33.34
C SER A 14 51.97 -12.65 -33.97
N GLY A 15 50.98 -12.02 -33.35
CA GLY A 15 49.60 -12.04 -33.82
C GLY A 15 48.78 -10.89 -33.24
N ILE A 16 47.49 -10.90 -33.55
CA ILE A 16 46.51 -9.96 -33.03
C ILE A 16 45.48 -10.69 -32.18
N ILE A 17 45.24 -10.18 -30.98
CA ILE A 17 44.21 -10.66 -30.08
C ILE A 17 42.98 -9.77 -30.25
N THR A 18 41.82 -10.38 -30.42
CA THR A 18 40.53 -9.69 -30.58
C THR A 18 39.54 -10.27 -29.57
N ILE A 19 38.92 -9.42 -28.78
CA ILE A 19 37.88 -9.81 -27.84
C ILE A 19 36.52 -9.56 -28.50
N TYR A 20 35.76 -10.63 -28.72
CA TYR A 20 34.39 -10.55 -29.22
C TYR A 20 33.42 -10.64 -28.05
N GLU A 21 32.88 -9.48 -27.65
CA GLU A 21 31.87 -9.36 -26.58
C GLU A 21 30.43 -9.53 -27.12
N ASP A 22 30.26 -9.45 -28.44
CA ASP A 22 28.97 -9.52 -29.13
C ASP A 22 28.46 -10.96 -29.34
N ARG A 23 29.33 -11.97 -29.12
CA ARG A 23 28.96 -13.39 -29.22
C ARG A 23 28.75 -13.96 -27.82
N SER A 24 27.72 -14.80 -27.67
CA SER A 24 27.47 -15.56 -26.44
C SER A 24 27.78 -17.04 -26.71
N PRO A 25 28.77 -17.65 -26.02
CA PRO A 25 29.63 -17.07 -24.99
C PRO A 25 30.70 -16.12 -25.58
N ALA A 26 31.14 -15.15 -24.78
CA ALA A 26 32.17 -14.20 -25.21
C ALA A 26 33.47 -14.96 -25.52
N ILE A 27 34.05 -14.70 -26.70
CA ILE A 27 35.24 -15.41 -27.17
C ILE A 27 36.42 -14.45 -27.31
N LEU A 28 37.59 -14.91 -26.89
CA LEU A 28 38.86 -14.28 -27.20
C LEU A 28 39.52 -15.06 -28.32
N LEU A 29 39.78 -14.36 -29.42
CA LEU A 29 40.31 -14.93 -30.64
C LEU A 29 41.69 -14.35 -30.90
N TRP A 30 42.70 -15.22 -31.00
CA TRP A 30 44.04 -14.84 -31.41
C TRP A 30 44.33 -15.35 -32.83
N LYS A 31 44.75 -14.43 -33.71
CA LYS A 31 45.15 -14.70 -35.11
C LYS A 31 46.63 -14.37 -35.29
N ALA A 32 47.38 -15.24 -35.96
CA ALA A 32 48.77 -14.96 -36.34
C ALA A 32 48.84 -13.82 -37.39
N ALA A 33 49.93 -13.04 -37.37
CA ALA A 33 50.11 -11.92 -38.31
C ALA A 33 50.42 -12.37 -39.76
N ASP A 34 50.85 -13.62 -39.93
CA ASP A 34 51.16 -14.22 -41.23
C ASP A 34 50.04 -15.19 -41.65
N SER A 35 49.37 -14.89 -42.77
CA SER A 35 48.27 -15.71 -43.31
C SER A 35 48.76 -16.96 -44.07
N ALA A 36 50.08 -17.15 -44.25
CA ALA A 36 50.64 -18.27 -45.00
C ALA A 36 50.99 -19.51 -44.16
N VAL A 37 50.88 -19.46 -42.82
CA VAL A 37 51.16 -20.60 -41.94
C VAL A 37 49.90 -21.04 -41.20
N ALA A 38 49.41 -22.25 -41.51
CA ALA A 38 48.27 -22.89 -40.86
C ALA A 38 48.57 -23.24 -39.39
N ILE A 39 48.42 -22.28 -38.49
CA ILE A 39 48.33 -22.50 -37.05
C ILE A 39 46.86 -22.30 -36.68
N PRO A 40 46.24 -23.19 -35.89
CA PRO A 40 44.85 -23.01 -35.47
C PRO A 40 44.71 -21.70 -34.70
N SER A 41 43.73 -20.90 -35.09
CA SER A 41 43.27 -19.74 -34.31
C SER A 41 42.97 -20.20 -32.89
N VAL A 42 43.60 -19.56 -31.90
CA VAL A 42 43.33 -19.90 -30.50
C VAL A 42 42.03 -19.18 -30.13
N GLU A 43 40.98 -19.97 -29.98
CA GLU A 43 39.68 -19.52 -29.51
C GLU A 43 39.54 -19.90 -28.03
N ILE A 44 39.47 -18.89 -27.16
CA ILE A 44 39.25 -19.08 -25.73
C ILE A 44 37.84 -18.62 -25.42
N VAL A 45 37.03 -19.51 -24.88
CA VAL A 45 35.72 -19.16 -24.34
C VAL A 45 35.92 -18.51 -22.96
N LEU A 46 35.51 -17.25 -22.83
CA LEU A 46 35.77 -16.43 -21.64
C LEU A 46 35.02 -16.90 -20.39
N THR A 47 33.96 -17.71 -20.53
CA THR A 47 33.24 -18.35 -19.43
C THR A 47 34.09 -19.37 -18.67
N THR A 48 35.13 -19.91 -19.31
CA THR A 48 36.05 -20.89 -18.72
C THR A 48 37.19 -20.24 -17.92
N ILE A 49 37.29 -18.91 -17.89
CA ILE A 49 38.40 -18.22 -17.20
C ILE A 49 38.17 -18.19 -15.69
N SER A 50 39.15 -18.70 -14.95
CA SER A 50 39.16 -18.72 -13.48
C SER A 50 39.90 -17.53 -12.89
N HIS A 51 41.15 -17.32 -13.33
CA HIS A 51 42.04 -16.27 -12.84
C HIS A 51 42.83 -15.65 -14.00
N LEU A 52 43.06 -14.35 -13.88
CA LEU A 52 43.90 -13.55 -14.77
C LEU A 52 45.13 -13.08 -13.99
N GLN A 53 46.33 -13.29 -14.52
CA GLN A 53 47.58 -12.82 -13.94
C GLN A 53 48.31 -11.95 -14.97
N ALA A 54 48.75 -10.76 -14.55
CA ALA A 54 49.52 -9.84 -15.39
C ALA A 54 50.84 -9.48 -14.71
N THR A 55 51.89 -9.23 -15.49
CA THR A 55 53.17 -8.80 -14.94
C THR A 55 53.12 -7.36 -14.40
N PRO A 56 53.80 -7.08 -13.26
CA PRO A 56 53.81 -5.76 -12.64
C PRO A 56 54.54 -4.73 -13.51
N ALA A 57 54.29 -3.43 -13.28
CA ALA A 57 54.87 -2.33 -14.05
C ALA A 57 56.42 -2.31 -14.02
N ASN A 58 57.03 -2.84 -12.96
CA ASN A 58 58.48 -2.88 -12.78
C ASN A 58 59.19 -3.98 -13.59
N SER A 59 58.45 -4.84 -14.30
CA SER A 59 59.04 -5.92 -15.10
C SER A 59 59.14 -5.55 -16.57
N GLU A 60 60.31 -5.74 -17.16
CA GLU A 60 60.56 -5.51 -18.59
C GLU A 60 59.78 -6.48 -19.50
N LYS A 61 59.38 -7.65 -18.98
CA LYS A 61 58.58 -8.63 -19.72
C LYS A 61 57.09 -8.38 -19.48
N MET A 62 56.40 -7.95 -20.54
CA MET A 62 54.95 -7.74 -20.54
C MET A 62 54.24 -9.05 -20.89
N MET A 63 53.71 -9.77 -19.89
CA MET A 63 53.02 -11.04 -20.10
C MET A 63 51.67 -11.07 -19.36
N LEU A 64 50.65 -11.59 -20.06
CA LEU A 64 49.32 -11.88 -19.53
C LEU A 64 49.10 -13.38 -19.53
N LYS A 65 48.88 -13.96 -18.35
CA LYS A 65 48.58 -15.38 -18.16
C LYS A 65 47.10 -15.53 -17.85
N ILE A 66 46.40 -16.28 -18.69
CA ILE A 66 44.98 -16.62 -18.58
C ILE A 66 44.88 -18.08 -18.12
N ILE A 67 44.19 -18.32 -17.00
CA ILE A 67 44.00 -19.67 -16.46
C ILE A 67 42.57 -20.11 -16.75
N THR A 68 42.39 -21.07 -17.65
CA THR A 68 41.08 -21.61 -18.03
C THR A 68 40.82 -22.96 -17.37
N LYS A 69 39.60 -23.14 -16.84
CA LYS A 69 39.05 -24.40 -16.34
C LYS A 69 37.77 -24.72 -17.11
N GLN A 70 37.75 -25.84 -17.84
CA GLN A 70 36.56 -26.25 -18.61
C GLN A 70 35.48 -26.90 -17.75
N THR A 71 35.83 -27.49 -16.59
CA THR A 71 34.91 -28.07 -15.59
C THR A 71 35.62 -28.11 -14.23
N GLU A 72 34.89 -28.08 -13.11
CA GLU A 72 35.46 -28.08 -11.75
C GLU A 72 36.45 -29.23 -11.46
N ALA A 73 36.40 -30.33 -12.24
CA ALA A 73 37.26 -31.51 -12.11
C ALA A 73 38.42 -31.61 -13.13
N ALA A 74 38.59 -30.63 -14.03
CA ALA A 74 39.62 -30.67 -15.08
C ALA A 74 40.90 -29.87 -14.72
N GLU A 75 42.06 -30.32 -15.20
CA GLU A 75 43.35 -29.65 -14.97
C GLU A 75 43.38 -28.22 -15.55
N PRO A 76 44.01 -27.25 -14.85
CA PRO A 76 44.03 -25.86 -15.29
C PRO A 76 44.94 -25.65 -16.51
N VAL A 77 44.37 -25.22 -17.63
CA VAL A 77 45.13 -24.88 -18.83
C VAL A 77 45.63 -23.44 -18.72
N ASN A 78 46.96 -23.28 -18.74
CA ASN A 78 47.62 -21.98 -18.65
C ASN A 78 47.98 -21.47 -20.05
N GLN A 79 47.40 -20.34 -20.44
CA GLN A 79 47.73 -19.67 -21.70
C GLN A 79 48.47 -18.36 -21.43
N VAL A 80 49.70 -18.22 -21.96
CA VAL A 80 50.55 -17.05 -21.73
C VAL A 80 50.68 -16.26 -23.03
N PHE A 81 50.30 -14.98 -22.97
CA PHE A 81 50.42 -14.01 -24.05
C PHE A 81 51.47 -12.96 -23.69
N GLY A 82 52.44 -12.70 -24.56
CA GLY A 82 53.40 -11.60 -24.41
C GLY A 82 52.95 -10.36 -25.18
N PHE A 83 53.16 -9.17 -24.66
CA PHE A 83 52.78 -7.91 -25.30
C PHE A 83 54.01 -7.07 -25.64
N ASN A 84 53.90 -6.25 -26.69
CA ASN A 84 54.91 -5.28 -27.09
C ASN A 84 54.66 -3.89 -26.48
N ASN A 85 53.41 -3.54 -26.21
CA ASN A 85 52.98 -2.24 -25.68
C ASN A 85 52.21 -2.41 -24.37
N ARG A 86 52.65 -1.68 -23.33
CA ARG A 86 52.07 -1.69 -21.98
C ARG A 86 50.61 -1.20 -22.00
N ILE A 87 50.31 -0.15 -22.74
CA ILE A 87 48.98 0.46 -22.83
C ILE A 87 47.98 -0.55 -23.41
N VAL A 88 48.40 -1.28 -24.46
CA VAL A 88 47.57 -2.31 -25.10
C VAL A 88 47.31 -3.48 -24.15
N MET A 89 48.32 -3.89 -23.39
CA MET A 89 48.17 -4.94 -22.37
C MET A 89 47.23 -4.52 -21.25
N ASP A 90 47.36 -3.30 -20.72
CA ASP A 90 46.52 -2.81 -19.63
C ASP A 90 45.06 -2.64 -20.10
N ASN A 91 44.82 -2.14 -21.32
CA ASN A 91 43.48 -2.10 -21.93
C ASN A 91 42.84 -3.49 -22.07
N ILE A 92 43.60 -4.49 -22.51
CA ILE A 92 43.13 -5.88 -22.64
C ILE A 92 42.89 -6.49 -21.26
N LYS A 93 43.80 -6.27 -20.31
CA LYS A 93 43.65 -6.75 -18.93
C LYS A 93 42.38 -6.20 -18.29
N GLU A 94 42.14 -4.90 -18.38
CA GLU A 94 40.94 -4.26 -17.83
C GLU A 94 39.66 -4.80 -18.47
N SER A 95 39.66 -5.00 -19.79
CA SER A 95 38.52 -5.58 -20.51
C SER A 95 38.20 -7.01 -20.05
N LEU A 96 39.22 -7.86 -19.91
CA LEU A 96 39.06 -9.24 -19.45
C LEU A 96 38.64 -9.29 -17.97
N GLN A 97 39.17 -8.40 -17.14
CA GLN A 97 38.81 -8.32 -15.73
C GLN A 97 37.33 -7.94 -15.55
N GLN A 98 36.81 -7.03 -16.38
CA GLN A 98 35.38 -6.68 -16.40
C GLN A 98 34.51 -7.88 -16.82
N ILE A 99 34.90 -8.63 -17.85
CA ILE A 99 34.16 -9.81 -18.31
C ILE A 99 34.14 -10.92 -17.24
N VAL A 100 35.28 -11.18 -16.59
CA VAL A 100 35.38 -12.18 -15.51
C VAL A 100 34.55 -11.77 -14.29
N ALA A 101 34.55 -10.48 -13.93
CA ALA A 101 33.70 -9.97 -12.85
C ALA A 101 32.21 -10.19 -13.14
N ARG A 102 31.75 -9.89 -14.37
CA ARG A 102 30.37 -10.15 -14.81
C ARG A 102 29.98 -11.62 -14.69
N HIS A 103 30.85 -12.53 -15.14
CA HIS A 103 30.59 -13.97 -15.07
C HIS A 103 30.46 -14.48 -13.63
N LYS A 104 31.29 -13.97 -12.71
CA LYS A 104 31.19 -14.29 -11.28
C LYS A 104 29.88 -13.82 -10.66
N SER A 105 29.43 -12.61 -10.98
CA SER A 105 28.14 -12.08 -10.51
C SER A 105 26.95 -12.86 -11.08
N ALA A 106 27.00 -13.27 -12.35
CA ALA A 106 25.94 -14.08 -12.97
C ALA A 106 25.80 -15.46 -12.30
N ILE A 107 26.91 -16.12 -11.96
CA ILE A 107 26.89 -17.41 -11.23
C ILE A 107 26.31 -17.24 -9.82
N GLN A 108 26.62 -16.15 -9.13
CA GLN A 108 26.05 -15.86 -7.80
C GLN A 108 24.54 -15.57 -7.86
N ALA A 109 24.07 -14.85 -8.89
CA ALA A 109 22.66 -14.58 -9.12
C ALA A 109 21.87 -15.86 -9.47
N ALA A 110 22.46 -16.77 -10.26
CA ALA A 110 21.82 -18.04 -10.60
C ALA A 110 21.62 -18.96 -9.38
N LYS A 111 22.52 -18.91 -8.39
CA LYS A 111 22.41 -19.67 -7.13
C LYS A 111 21.34 -19.13 -6.17
N THR A 112 20.96 -17.86 -6.28
CA THR A 112 19.97 -17.21 -5.39
C THR A 112 18.56 -17.19 -5.99
N ALA A 113 18.42 -17.36 -7.30
CA ALA A 113 17.13 -17.38 -8.00
C ALA A 113 16.30 -18.67 -7.79
N SER A 114 16.87 -19.74 -7.23
CA SER A 114 16.19 -21.01 -6.96
C SER A 114 15.29 -21.01 -5.72
N GLU A 115 15.29 -19.94 -4.91
CA GLU A 115 14.57 -19.90 -3.63
C GLU A 115 13.43 -18.85 -3.56
N SER A 116 13.10 -18.18 -4.67
CA SER A 116 12.07 -17.12 -4.65
C SER A 116 10.68 -17.63 -5.10
N PRO A 117 9.63 -17.49 -4.27
CA PRO A 117 8.26 -17.83 -4.68
C PRO A 117 7.75 -16.87 -5.77
N ALA A 118 6.85 -17.38 -6.61
CA ALA A 118 6.25 -16.65 -7.72
C ALA A 118 5.33 -15.51 -7.23
N PRO A 119 5.23 -14.38 -7.98
CA PRO A 119 4.38 -13.26 -7.60
C PRO A 119 2.90 -13.64 -7.66
N GLU A 120 2.18 -13.39 -6.57
CA GLU A 120 0.74 -13.58 -6.50
C GLU A 120 0.04 -12.58 -7.43
N LYS A 121 -0.80 -13.09 -8.33
CA LYS A 121 -1.67 -12.26 -9.16
C LYS A 121 -2.70 -11.55 -8.27
N PRO A 122 -2.97 -10.26 -8.47
CA PRO A 122 -4.03 -9.56 -7.75
C PRO A 122 -5.37 -10.23 -8.04
N LEU A 123 -6.15 -10.53 -6.99
CA LEU A 123 -7.44 -11.24 -7.12
C LEU A 123 -8.56 -10.36 -7.69
N ILE A 124 -8.32 -9.05 -7.86
CA ILE A 124 -9.30 -8.07 -8.31
C ILE A 124 -8.62 -7.12 -9.31
N ASN A 125 -9.27 -6.89 -10.46
CA ASN A 125 -8.86 -5.87 -11.42
C ASN A 125 -9.28 -4.49 -10.89
N THR A 126 -8.30 -3.64 -10.58
CA THR A 126 -8.50 -2.30 -9.98
C THR A 126 -9.01 -1.25 -10.97
N THR A 127 -9.22 -1.60 -12.25
CA THR A 127 -9.58 -0.63 -13.29
C THR A 127 -10.94 0.02 -13.06
N PHE A 128 -11.86 -0.64 -12.34
CA PHE A 128 -13.17 -0.08 -11.98
C PHE A 128 -13.51 -0.43 -10.52
N LEU A 129 -13.04 0.39 -9.58
CA LEU A 129 -13.24 0.15 -8.15
C LEU A 129 -14.72 0.01 -7.78
N ASP A 130 -15.62 0.87 -8.29
CA ASP A 130 -17.04 0.81 -7.94
C ASP A 130 -17.72 -0.48 -8.42
N ASP A 131 -17.35 -0.97 -9.61
CA ASP A 131 -17.88 -2.20 -10.18
C ASP A 131 -17.27 -3.45 -9.51
N ALA A 132 -16.02 -3.37 -9.03
CA ALA A 132 -15.36 -4.46 -8.31
C ALA A 132 -15.80 -4.54 -6.83
N LEU A 133 -16.22 -3.41 -6.23
CA LEU A 133 -16.66 -3.31 -4.83
C LEU A 133 -18.18 -3.50 -4.65
N ASP A 134 -18.88 -3.87 -5.72
CA ASP A 134 -20.29 -4.24 -5.66
C ASP A 134 -20.48 -5.49 -4.79
N SER A 135 -21.43 -5.38 -3.87
CA SER A 135 -21.85 -6.42 -2.93
C SER A 135 -22.13 -7.76 -3.61
N LYS A 136 -22.78 -7.76 -4.78
CA LYS A 136 -23.14 -9.00 -5.49
C LYS A 136 -21.91 -9.72 -6.06
N LYS A 137 -20.89 -8.99 -6.50
CA LYS A 137 -19.64 -9.58 -7.02
C LYS A 137 -18.74 -10.07 -5.90
N LEU A 138 -18.66 -9.31 -4.80
CA LEU A 138 -17.94 -9.72 -3.58
C LEU A 138 -18.51 -11.01 -2.99
N LEU A 139 -19.84 -11.19 -3.00
CA LEU A 139 -20.49 -12.41 -2.54
C LEU A 139 -20.23 -13.63 -3.44
N LYS A 140 -19.99 -13.43 -4.74
CA LYS A 140 -19.63 -14.52 -5.68
C LYS A 140 -18.15 -14.91 -5.62
N ASN A 141 -17.27 -14.04 -5.11
CA ASN A 141 -15.83 -14.31 -5.08
C ASN A 141 -15.43 -15.16 -3.85
N HIS A 142 -15.52 -16.48 -4.01
CA HIS A 142 -15.17 -17.44 -2.95
C HIS A 142 -13.67 -17.46 -2.60
N GLN A 143 -12.78 -17.15 -3.55
CA GLN A 143 -11.34 -17.11 -3.29
C GLN A 143 -10.97 -15.96 -2.33
N LEU A 144 -11.58 -14.79 -2.52
CA LEU A 144 -11.43 -13.65 -1.62
C LEU A 144 -11.96 -13.97 -0.20
N GLN A 145 -13.13 -14.61 -0.12
CA GLN A 145 -13.72 -15.07 1.14
C GLN A 145 -12.79 -16.04 1.87
N GLN A 146 -12.23 -17.03 1.17
CA GLN A 146 -11.28 -17.98 1.75
C GLN A 146 -9.99 -17.31 2.22
N LYS A 147 -9.42 -16.39 1.44
CA LYS A 147 -8.23 -15.61 1.86
C LYS A 147 -8.52 -14.79 3.13
N LEU A 148 -9.67 -14.13 3.21
CA LEU A 148 -10.08 -13.38 4.40
C LEU A 148 -10.21 -14.28 5.64
N LEU A 149 -10.75 -15.49 5.48
CA LEU A 149 -10.84 -16.47 6.57
C LEU A 149 -9.47 -17.01 6.99
N LEU A 150 -8.51 -17.14 6.08
CA LEU A 150 -7.15 -17.57 6.41
C LEU A 150 -6.40 -16.50 7.21
N GLU A 151 -6.59 -15.24 6.87
CA GLU A 151 -5.93 -14.11 7.55
C GLU A 151 -6.55 -13.85 8.94
N ASN A 152 -7.88 -13.92 9.06
CA ASN A 152 -8.57 -13.70 10.33
C ASN A 152 -9.03 -15.02 10.99
N LYS A 153 -8.22 -15.51 11.95
CA LYS A 153 -8.50 -16.73 12.72
C LYS A 153 -9.81 -16.68 13.53
N GLN A 154 -10.18 -15.53 14.09
CA GLN A 154 -11.43 -15.39 14.85
C GLN A 154 -12.65 -15.50 13.92
N LEU A 155 -12.57 -14.87 12.74
CA LEU A 155 -13.59 -14.99 11.71
C LEU A 155 -13.73 -16.44 11.20
N MET A 156 -12.61 -17.15 11.04
CA MET A 156 -12.63 -18.58 10.71
C MET A 156 -13.36 -19.41 11.76
N SER A 157 -13.10 -19.18 13.06
CA SER A 157 -13.78 -19.90 14.14
C SER A 157 -15.28 -19.62 14.16
N THR A 158 -15.69 -18.36 14.01
CA THR A 158 -17.11 -17.99 13.92
C THR A 158 -17.79 -18.54 12.68
N PHE A 159 -17.12 -18.55 11.53
CA PHE A 159 -17.62 -19.16 10.30
C PHE A 159 -17.81 -20.67 10.46
N LYS A 160 -16.81 -21.39 10.98
CA LYS A 160 -16.91 -22.83 11.26
C LYS A 160 -18.08 -23.13 12.19
N GLU A 161 -18.24 -22.36 13.26
CA GLU A 161 -19.32 -22.62 14.20
C GLU A 161 -20.71 -22.27 13.66
N ALA A 162 -20.88 -21.10 13.04
CA ALA A 162 -22.17 -20.65 12.52
C ALA A 162 -22.64 -21.47 11.31
N VAL A 163 -21.73 -21.76 10.38
CA VAL A 163 -22.07 -22.43 9.12
C VAL A 163 -22.00 -23.96 9.25
N MET A 164 -20.90 -24.52 9.79
CA MET A 164 -20.73 -25.98 9.82
C MET A 164 -21.50 -26.62 10.98
N ASN A 165 -21.56 -25.99 12.15
CA ASN A 165 -22.19 -26.60 13.33
C ASN A 165 -23.66 -26.22 13.49
N GLN A 166 -24.05 -25.00 13.10
CA GLN A 166 -25.39 -24.45 13.34
C GLN A 166 -26.24 -24.31 12.07
N GLY A 167 -25.68 -24.58 10.88
CA GLY A 167 -26.42 -24.69 9.63
C GLY A 167 -26.93 -23.36 9.08
N LEU A 168 -26.29 -22.24 9.43
CA LEU A 168 -26.53 -20.96 8.75
C LEU A 168 -26.05 -21.05 7.30
N ASP A 169 -26.80 -20.48 6.36
CA ASP A 169 -26.38 -20.45 4.95
C ASP A 169 -25.12 -19.58 4.78
N PRO A 170 -24.08 -20.03 4.05
CA PRO A 170 -22.88 -19.22 3.83
C PRO A 170 -23.16 -17.87 3.19
N ALA A 171 -24.19 -17.74 2.33
CA ALA A 171 -24.50 -16.46 1.70
C ALA A 171 -25.04 -15.46 2.73
N GLU A 172 -25.92 -15.90 3.62
CA GLU A 172 -26.44 -15.07 4.73
C GLU A 172 -25.30 -14.58 5.63
N PHE A 173 -24.36 -15.47 5.99
CA PHE A 173 -23.18 -15.09 6.79
C PHE A 173 -22.37 -13.95 6.17
N TRP A 174 -22.18 -13.97 4.85
CA TRP A 174 -21.42 -12.95 4.14
C TRP A 174 -22.22 -11.68 3.88
N THR A 175 -23.56 -11.74 3.78
CA THR A 175 -24.40 -10.53 3.57
C THR A 175 -24.24 -9.51 4.69
N THR A 176 -24.11 -9.95 5.95
CA THR A 176 -23.88 -9.04 7.10
C THR A 176 -22.45 -8.51 7.17
N ARG A 177 -21.53 -9.15 6.44
CA ARG A 177 -20.07 -8.90 6.46
C ARG A 177 -19.54 -8.39 5.11
N VAL A 178 -20.40 -7.88 4.24
CA VAL A 178 -20.00 -7.28 2.95
C VAL A 178 -18.99 -6.15 3.17
N HIS A 179 -19.11 -5.38 4.26
CA HIS A 179 -18.15 -4.33 4.59
C HIS A 179 -16.74 -4.86 4.89
N LEU A 180 -16.61 -6.04 5.52
CA LEU A 180 -15.31 -6.69 5.74
C LEU A 180 -14.72 -7.20 4.42
N LEU A 181 -15.54 -7.82 3.57
CA LEU A 181 -15.12 -8.24 2.23
C LEU A 181 -14.70 -7.04 1.39
N ARG A 182 -15.40 -5.91 1.49
CA ARG A 182 -15.05 -4.66 0.80
C ARG A 182 -13.74 -4.07 1.32
N ALA A 183 -13.56 -4.00 2.63
CA ALA A 183 -12.32 -3.51 3.23
C ALA A 183 -11.13 -4.40 2.86
N PHE A 184 -11.31 -5.72 2.86
CA PHE A 184 -10.29 -6.68 2.46
C PHE A 184 -9.99 -6.66 0.96
N ALA A 185 -11.03 -6.51 0.12
CA ALA A 185 -10.87 -6.27 -1.30
C ALA A 185 -10.04 -5.01 -1.53
N LEU A 186 -10.36 -3.91 -0.83
CA LEU A 186 -9.61 -2.65 -0.91
C LEU A 186 -8.15 -2.83 -0.50
N SER A 187 -7.88 -3.43 0.67
CA SER A 187 -6.50 -3.61 1.16
C SER A 187 -5.66 -4.50 0.24
N ASN A 188 -6.24 -5.59 -0.28
CA ASN A 188 -5.54 -6.51 -1.19
C ASN A 188 -5.39 -5.92 -2.61
N SER A 189 -6.32 -5.06 -3.01
CA SER A 189 -6.26 -4.35 -4.29
C SER A 189 -5.37 -3.10 -4.25
N GLN A 190 -4.94 -2.67 -3.06
CA GLN A 190 -4.10 -1.49 -2.91
C GLN A 190 -2.71 -1.76 -3.49
N LYS A 191 -2.45 -1.19 -4.66
CA LYS A 191 -1.12 -1.20 -5.27
C LYS A 191 -0.24 -0.14 -4.63
N ARG A 192 1.06 -0.40 -4.58
CA ARG A 192 2.04 0.64 -4.28
C ARG A 192 2.04 1.65 -5.42
N GLY A 193 1.93 2.93 -5.08
CA GLY A 193 1.98 4.00 -6.08
C GLY A 193 3.28 3.98 -6.90
N PRO A 194 3.24 4.45 -8.15
CA PRO A 194 4.43 4.57 -8.99
C PRO A 194 5.46 5.46 -8.29
N TYR A 195 6.69 4.97 -8.18
CA TYR A 195 7.80 5.69 -7.56
C TYR A 195 9.05 5.50 -8.41
N ASN A 196 9.96 6.47 -8.46
CA ASN A 196 11.17 6.36 -9.27
C ASN A 196 12.04 5.16 -8.83
N VAL A 197 11.96 4.03 -9.55
CA VAL A 197 12.57 2.76 -9.13
C VAL A 197 14.08 2.82 -9.26
N LEU A 198 14.60 3.40 -10.34
CA LEU A 198 16.05 3.50 -10.60
C LEU A 198 16.78 4.32 -9.52
N SER A 199 16.12 5.32 -8.92
CA SER A 199 16.69 6.10 -7.81
C SER A 199 16.80 5.31 -6.51
N THR A 200 15.88 4.37 -6.26
CA THR A 200 15.89 3.54 -5.04
C THR A 200 16.88 2.37 -5.10
N ILE A 201 17.31 1.98 -6.30
CA ILE A 201 18.30 0.92 -6.48
C ILE A 201 19.67 1.51 -6.19
N LYS A 202 20.10 1.37 -4.93
CA LYS A 202 21.48 1.65 -4.53
C LYS A 202 22.33 0.39 -4.71
N PRO A 203 23.55 0.50 -5.27
CA PRO A 203 24.49 -0.60 -5.26
C PRO A 203 24.82 -0.98 -3.82
N THR A 204 24.45 -2.18 -3.39
CA THR A 204 24.86 -2.71 -2.08
C THR A 204 26.29 -3.20 -2.20
N ALA A 205 27.23 -2.45 -1.63
CA ALA A 205 28.61 -2.89 -1.52
C ALA A 205 28.69 -3.95 -0.40
N THR A 206 28.89 -5.20 -0.78
CA THR A 206 29.32 -6.25 0.16
C THR A 206 30.79 -5.99 0.53
N SER A 207 31.23 -6.48 1.70
CA SER A 207 32.59 -6.30 2.26
C SER A 207 33.75 -6.62 1.30
N ASP A 208 33.51 -7.38 0.23
CA ASP A 208 34.52 -7.85 -0.72
C ASP A 208 34.72 -6.94 -1.95
N ASN A 209 34.50 -5.63 -1.83
CA ASN A 209 34.72 -4.65 -2.91
C ASN A 209 33.97 -4.99 -4.24
N GLN A 210 32.96 -5.86 -4.17
CA GLN A 210 32.09 -6.27 -5.26
C GLN A 210 30.75 -5.55 -5.13
N VAL A 211 30.39 -4.82 -6.16
CA VAL A 211 29.10 -4.15 -6.28
C VAL A 211 28.09 -5.16 -6.81
N ASN A 212 27.40 -5.84 -5.90
CA ASN A 212 26.30 -6.73 -6.25
C ASN A 212 24.97 -5.97 -6.11
N VAL A 213 24.15 -6.00 -7.16
CA VAL A 213 22.83 -5.36 -7.19
C VAL A 213 21.78 -6.48 -7.22
N SER A 214 21.17 -6.79 -6.07
CA SER A 214 20.04 -7.73 -6.02
C SER A 214 18.73 -6.98 -6.30
N VAL A 215 18.08 -7.33 -7.41
CA VAL A 215 16.82 -6.73 -7.84
C VAL A 215 15.71 -7.75 -7.66
N THR A 216 14.66 -7.39 -6.93
CA THR A 216 13.46 -8.22 -6.78
C THR A 216 12.63 -8.20 -8.07
N ARG A 217 11.87 -9.26 -8.37
CA ARG A 217 11.02 -9.35 -9.57
C ARG A 217 10.00 -8.20 -9.65
N GLU A 218 9.47 -7.76 -8.52
CA GLU A 218 8.59 -6.59 -8.43
C GLU A 218 9.27 -5.31 -8.95
N LYS A 219 10.55 -5.09 -8.60
CA LYS A 219 11.33 -3.96 -9.11
C LYS A 219 11.56 -4.08 -10.62
N ILE A 220 11.78 -5.29 -11.13
CA ILE A 220 11.93 -5.53 -12.57
C ILE A 220 10.65 -5.15 -13.33
N HIS A 221 9.49 -5.59 -12.84
CA HIS A 221 8.20 -5.22 -13.45
C HIS A 221 7.98 -3.70 -13.44
N ALA A 222 8.29 -3.05 -12.32
CA ALA A 222 8.19 -1.59 -12.23
C ALA A 222 9.19 -0.86 -13.17
N ILE A 223 10.39 -1.43 -13.40
CA ILE A 223 11.34 -0.91 -14.40
C ILE A 223 10.76 -1.03 -15.82
N PHE A 224 10.12 -2.15 -16.16
CA PHE A 224 9.51 -2.33 -17.48
C PHE A 224 8.33 -1.40 -17.74
N GLU A 225 7.54 -1.12 -16.71
CA GLU A 225 6.42 -0.17 -16.78
C GLU A 225 6.93 1.27 -16.97
N GLN A 226 7.95 1.66 -16.20
CA GLN A 226 8.54 3.00 -16.29
C GLN A 226 9.34 3.22 -17.57
N TYR A 227 10.11 2.23 -18.01
CA TYR A 227 11.02 2.33 -19.14
C TYR A 227 10.78 1.21 -20.16
N PRO A 228 9.87 1.42 -21.15
CA PRO A 228 9.58 0.45 -22.20
C PRO A 228 10.80 0.10 -23.06
N VAL A 229 11.77 1.01 -23.17
CA VAL A 229 13.06 0.77 -23.83
C VAL A 229 13.84 -0.35 -23.16
N VAL A 230 13.75 -0.49 -21.84
CA VAL A 230 14.39 -1.56 -21.08
C VAL A 230 13.68 -2.89 -21.31
N ARG A 231 12.34 -2.87 -21.44
CA ARG A 231 11.56 -4.06 -21.80
C ARG A 231 11.95 -4.59 -23.18
N LYS A 232 12.07 -3.72 -24.19
CA LYS A 232 12.54 -4.11 -25.52
C LYS A 232 13.97 -4.65 -25.51
N ALA A 233 14.86 -3.96 -24.79
CA ALA A 233 16.24 -4.43 -24.63
C ALA A 233 16.30 -5.80 -23.91
N TYR A 234 15.38 -6.08 -22.99
CA TYR A 234 15.26 -7.38 -22.33
C TYR A 234 14.75 -8.44 -23.29
N ASP A 235 13.63 -8.19 -23.99
CA ASP A 235 13.02 -9.13 -24.94
C ASP A 235 13.96 -9.50 -26.11
N ASP A 236 14.78 -8.55 -26.57
CA ASP A 236 15.71 -8.76 -27.70
C ASP A 236 16.99 -9.52 -27.29
N ASN A 237 17.40 -9.41 -26.02
CA ASN A 237 18.69 -9.94 -25.55
C ASN A 237 18.57 -11.15 -24.60
N VAL A 238 17.42 -11.38 -23.98
CA VAL A 238 17.11 -12.56 -23.16
C VAL A 238 16.15 -13.43 -23.97
N PRO A 239 16.53 -14.66 -24.41
CA PRO A 239 17.40 -15.61 -23.71
C PRO A 239 18.86 -15.72 -24.19
N ARG A 240 19.31 -14.87 -25.13
CA ARG A 240 20.70 -14.94 -25.67
C ARG A 240 21.76 -14.69 -24.59
N LEU A 241 21.39 -13.88 -23.59
CA LEU A 241 22.14 -13.57 -22.38
C LEU A 241 21.35 -14.10 -21.16
N SER A 242 22.04 -14.52 -20.10
CA SER A 242 21.38 -14.84 -18.84
C SER A 242 20.80 -13.58 -18.18
N GLU A 243 19.69 -13.71 -17.45
CA GLU A 243 19.06 -12.57 -16.76
C GLU A 243 20.04 -11.87 -15.79
N GLY A 244 20.82 -12.65 -15.03
CA GLY A 244 21.83 -12.09 -14.12
C GLY A 244 22.93 -11.31 -14.85
N GLU A 245 23.37 -11.81 -16.01
CA GLU A 245 24.37 -11.11 -16.81
C GLU A 245 23.77 -9.84 -17.46
N PHE A 246 22.53 -9.90 -17.96
CA PHE A 246 21.81 -8.75 -18.49
C PHE A 246 21.72 -7.61 -17.47
N TRP A 247 21.26 -7.90 -16.25
CA TRP A 247 21.11 -6.87 -15.22
C TRP A 247 22.46 -6.30 -14.77
N SER A 248 23.51 -7.13 -14.65
CA SER A 248 24.87 -6.64 -14.34
C SER A 248 25.42 -5.68 -15.41
N ARG A 249 25.15 -5.98 -16.69
CA ARG A 249 25.48 -5.12 -17.83
C ARG A 249 24.64 -3.84 -17.82
N PHE A 250 23.35 -3.96 -17.53
CA PHE A 250 22.43 -2.83 -17.45
C PHE A 250 22.83 -1.81 -16.38
N PHE A 251 23.10 -2.23 -15.14
CA PHE A 251 23.47 -1.29 -14.06
C PHE A 251 24.84 -0.62 -14.25
N SER A 252 25.74 -1.22 -15.02
CA SER A 252 27.03 -0.62 -15.37
C SER A 252 27.00 0.21 -16.65
N SER A 253 25.94 0.10 -17.45
CA SER A 253 25.80 0.74 -18.76
C SER A 253 25.56 2.26 -18.69
N LYS A 254 25.83 2.93 -19.82
CA LYS A 254 25.51 4.35 -20.01
C LYS A 254 24.00 4.60 -20.07
N LEU A 255 23.23 3.60 -20.52
CA LEU A 255 21.76 3.64 -20.54
C LEU A 255 21.20 3.85 -19.12
N PHE A 256 21.64 3.07 -18.13
CA PHE A 256 21.19 3.24 -16.74
C PHE A 256 21.52 4.63 -16.18
N ARG A 257 22.72 5.16 -16.47
CA ARG A 257 23.12 6.50 -16.03
C ARG A 257 22.28 7.60 -16.66
N LYS A 258 21.99 7.50 -17.97
CA LYS A 258 21.08 8.42 -18.69
C LYS A 258 19.69 8.40 -18.07
N LEU A 259 19.11 7.21 -17.87
CA LEU A 259 17.76 7.03 -17.31
C LEU A 259 17.66 7.48 -15.84
N ARG A 260 18.78 7.47 -15.09
CA ARG A 260 18.88 7.96 -13.71
C ARG A 260 19.14 9.48 -13.62
N GLY A 261 19.46 10.14 -14.73
CA GLY A 261 19.82 11.55 -14.75
C GLY A 261 21.26 11.85 -14.28
N GLU A 262 22.16 10.85 -14.32
CA GLU A 262 23.58 11.07 -14.06
C GLU A 262 24.30 11.56 -15.32
N LYS A 263 25.31 12.42 -15.15
CA LYS A 263 26.17 12.86 -16.26
C LYS A 263 26.90 11.65 -16.86
N ILE A 264 26.79 11.49 -18.18
CA ILE A 264 27.47 10.43 -18.91
C ILE A 264 28.94 10.81 -19.01
N ASN A 265 29.83 10.06 -18.34
CA ASN A 265 31.26 10.20 -18.60
C ASN A 265 31.57 9.58 -19.97
N ASN A 266 31.93 10.40 -20.96
CA ASN A 266 32.32 9.93 -22.29
C ASN A 266 33.50 8.95 -22.27
N ASN A 267 34.35 9.01 -21.21
CA ASN A 267 35.52 8.15 -21.05
C ASN A 267 35.20 6.78 -20.45
N ALA A 268 33.98 6.54 -19.95
CA ALA A 268 33.58 5.23 -19.49
C ALA A 268 33.30 4.31 -20.69
N ARG A 269 33.84 3.09 -20.65
CA ARG A 269 33.57 2.06 -21.65
C ARG A 269 32.07 1.73 -21.65
N GLY A 270 31.41 2.04 -22.76
CA GLY A 270 30.01 1.71 -23.00
C GLY A 270 29.82 0.23 -23.33
N ASP A 271 28.63 -0.32 -23.09
CA ASP A 271 28.32 -1.72 -23.41
C ASP A 271 27.80 -1.81 -24.86
N LEU A 272 28.40 -2.66 -25.68
CA LEU A 272 28.09 -2.79 -27.12
C LEU A 272 26.65 -3.21 -27.39
N ILE A 273 26.03 -3.95 -26.45
CA ILE A 273 24.68 -4.48 -26.61
C ILE A 273 23.62 -3.44 -26.18
N LEU A 274 23.88 -2.74 -25.08
CA LEU A 274 22.90 -1.86 -24.44
C LEU A 274 22.99 -0.41 -24.94
N ASP A 275 24.16 0.03 -25.42
CA ASP A 275 24.33 1.39 -25.93
C ASP A 275 23.57 1.63 -27.24
N LYS A 276 23.19 0.58 -27.98
CA LYS A 276 22.30 0.67 -29.15
C LYS A 276 20.95 1.30 -28.79
N TYR A 277 20.46 1.03 -27.58
CA TYR A 277 19.16 1.50 -27.12
C TYR A 277 19.18 2.93 -26.55
N ILE A 278 20.37 3.55 -26.41
CA ILE A 278 20.50 4.94 -25.94
C ILE A 278 19.85 5.93 -26.92
N ASN A 279 19.97 5.65 -28.22
CA ASN A 279 19.44 6.48 -29.29
C ASN A 279 18.02 6.08 -29.70
N MET A 280 17.61 4.82 -29.49
CA MET A 280 16.21 4.41 -29.69
C MET A 280 15.26 5.11 -28.73
N ASP A 281 15.75 5.51 -27.55
CA ASP A 281 15.00 6.36 -26.62
C ASP A 281 14.47 7.62 -27.32
N VAL A 282 15.25 8.26 -28.21
CA VAL A 282 14.86 9.48 -28.94
C VAL A 282 13.68 9.26 -29.90
N ASP A 283 13.59 8.08 -30.53
CA ASP A 283 12.51 7.77 -31.47
C ASP A 283 11.23 7.29 -30.75
N TYR A 284 11.36 6.60 -29.61
CA TYR A 284 10.22 6.33 -28.72
C TYR A 284 9.76 7.59 -27.96
N GLU A 285 10.69 8.51 -27.67
CA GLU A 285 10.43 9.82 -27.06
C GLU A 285 9.55 10.67 -27.95
N LYS A 286 9.83 10.78 -29.26
CA LYS A 286 9.04 11.64 -30.16
C LYS A 286 7.54 11.33 -30.15
N HIS A 287 7.17 10.05 -30.18
CA HIS A 287 5.76 9.66 -30.17
C HIS A 287 5.08 9.92 -28.81
N GLU A 288 5.81 9.76 -27.70
CA GLU A 288 5.31 10.14 -26.39
C GLU A 288 5.24 11.67 -26.25
N ASP A 289 6.27 12.40 -26.68
CA ASP A 289 6.35 13.86 -26.63
C ASP A 289 5.16 14.52 -27.36
N GLU A 290 4.75 14.01 -28.52
CA GLU A 290 3.53 14.49 -29.23
C GLU A 290 2.24 14.30 -28.41
N THR A 291 2.16 13.25 -27.58
CA THR A 291 1.02 13.00 -26.69
C THR A 291 1.12 13.75 -25.36
N LEU A 292 2.34 14.14 -24.97
CA LEU A 292 2.69 14.74 -23.69
C LEU A 292 2.85 16.26 -23.76
N ASP A 293 2.95 16.85 -24.97
CA ASP A 293 2.93 18.28 -25.20
C ASP A 293 1.53 18.82 -24.89
N HIS A 294 1.34 19.16 -23.61
CA HIS A 294 0.22 19.98 -23.19
C HIS A 294 0.48 21.36 -23.77
N LYS A 295 -0.45 21.83 -24.61
CA LYS A 295 -0.40 23.19 -25.11
C LYS A 295 -0.57 24.12 -23.91
N VAL A 296 0.55 24.61 -23.37
CA VAL A 296 0.53 25.58 -22.28
C VAL A 296 -0.15 26.83 -22.82
N ASN A 297 -1.30 27.18 -22.25
CA ASN A 297 -2.03 28.38 -22.64
C ASN A 297 -1.15 29.59 -22.33
N LYS A 298 -0.72 30.29 -23.37
CA LYS A 298 0.16 31.47 -23.31
C LYS A 298 -0.62 32.73 -22.93
N THR A 299 -1.58 32.64 -22.01
CA THR A 299 -2.33 33.81 -21.53
C THR A 299 -1.39 34.84 -20.88
N ILE A 300 -0.30 34.36 -20.26
CA ILE A 300 0.84 35.18 -19.81
C ILE A 300 2.12 34.63 -20.46
N ASP A 301 2.48 35.15 -21.65
CA ASP A 301 3.72 34.76 -22.34
C ASP A 301 4.93 35.57 -21.83
N LEU A 302 5.60 35.04 -20.80
CA LEU A 302 6.85 35.62 -20.28
C LEU A 302 8.01 35.57 -21.30
N ALA A 303 7.95 34.69 -22.32
CA ALA A 303 8.96 34.63 -23.37
C ALA A 303 8.76 35.74 -24.40
N GLY A 304 7.51 36.10 -24.72
CA GLY A 304 7.16 37.25 -25.56
C GLY A 304 7.71 38.57 -25.01
N ASN A 305 7.67 38.76 -23.69
CA ASN A 305 8.26 39.94 -23.03
C ASN A 305 9.77 40.12 -23.32
N LYS A 306 10.51 39.04 -23.64
CA LYS A 306 11.93 39.13 -24.02
C LYS A 306 12.14 39.65 -25.44
N GLU A 307 11.15 39.54 -26.31
CA GLU A 307 11.18 40.08 -27.67
C GLU A 307 10.76 41.55 -27.69
N ASP A 308 9.86 41.94 -26.78
CA ASP A 308 9.32 43.31 -26.68
C ASP A 308 10.23 44.30 -25.91
N ASP A 309 11.19 43.82 -25.11
CA ASP A 309 12.14 44.70 -24.42
C ASP A 309 13.30 45.12 -25.34
N SER A 310 13.17 46.34 -25.90
CA SER A 310 14.18 46.96 -26.76
C SER A 310 15.46 47.40 -26.04
N THR A 311 15.52 47.29 -24.70
CA THR A 311 16.64 47.82 -23.88
C THR A 311 17.67 46.76 -23.45
N LYS A 312 17.95 45.77 -24.30
CA LYS A 312 19.04 44.80 -24.06
C LYS A 312 20.42 45.45 -24.15
N LEU A 313 20.91 45.95 -23.02
CA LEU A 313 22.29 46.38 -22.82
C LEU A 313 23.28 45.21 -22.97
N GLY A 314 24.45 45.51 -23.53
CA GLY A 314 25.33 44.58 -24.25
C GLY A 314 26.27 43.72 -23.43
N ASN A 315 25.74 42.86 -22.55
CA ASN A 315 26.45 41.66 -22.12
C ASN A 315 25.57 40.42 -22.32
N GLY A 316 26.02 39.49 -23.16
CA GLY A 316 25.36 38.20 -23.31
C GLY A 316 25.36 37.47 -21.96
N PRO A 317 24.26 36.79 -21.59
CA PRO A 317 24.21 35.99 -20.37
C PRO A 317 25.33 34.95 -20.35
N ASP A 318 25.87 34.66 -19.15
CA ASP A 318 26.93 33.67 -18.94
C ASP A 318 26.55 32.29 -19.51
N MET A 319 27.55 31.43 -19.77
CA MET A 319 27.35 30.06 -20.25
C MET A 319 26.32 29.29 -19.39
N THR A 320 26.31 29.49 -18.07
CA THR A 320 25.32 28.87 -17.17
C THR A 320 23.89 29.42 -17.32
N MET A 321 23.76 30.63 -17.87
CA MET A 321 22.50 31.37 -18.04
C MET A 321 21.96 31.31 -19.47
N LYS A 322 22.67 30.65 -20.40
CA LYS A 322 22.20 30.40 -21.76
C LYS A 322 21.40 29.10 -21.83
N PRO A 323 20.18 29.12 -22.38
CA PRO A 323 19.50 27.88 -22.74
C PRO A 323 20.38 27.11 -23.74
N ASN A 324 20.57 25.80 -23.53
CA ASN A 324 21.38 24.89 -24.36
C ASN A 324 22.91 24.95 -24.21
N ALA A 325 23.46 25.67 -23.23
CA ALA A 325 24.92 25.72 -23.07
C ALA A 325 25.57 24.39 -22.67
N VAL A 326 24.85 23.54 -21.94
CA VAL A 326 25.28 22.17 -21.62
C VAL A 326 24.19 21.21 -22.09
N PRO A 327 24.29 20.66 -23.32
CA PRO A 327 23.30 19.74 -23.87
C PRO A 327 23.06 18.50 -22.99
N GLU A 328 24.09 18.04 -22.28
CA GLU A 328 24.01 16.89 -21.38
C GLU A 328 23.08 17.12 -20.19
N THR A 329 23.10 18.31 -19.57
CA THR A 329 22.22 18.59 -18.42
C THR A 329 20.77 18.76 -18.86
N ILE A 330 20.53 19.23 -20.08
CA ILE A 330 19.19 19.37 -20.63
C ILE A 330 18.58 18.02 -20.97
N SER A 331 19.37 17.08 -21.52
CA SER A 331 18.90 15.71 -21.72
C SER A 331 18.50 15.07 -20.39
N VAL A 332 19.26 15.32 -19.32
CA VAL A 332 18.93 14.86 -17.97
C VAL A 332 17.62 15.50 -17.47
N LEU A 333 17.49 16.83 -17.55
CA LEU A 333 16.28 17.54 -17.10
C LEU A 333 15.03 17.09 -17.86
N LYS A 334 15.13 16.91 -19.18
CA LYS A 334 14.06 16.37 -20.01
C LYS A 334 13.65 14.96 -19.57
N SER A 335 14.62 14.09 -19.30
CA SER A 335 14.34 12.73 -18.80
C SER A 335 13.65 12.74 -17.43
N MET A 336 14.02 13.66 -16.53
CA MET A 336 13.39 13.80 -15.21
C MET A 336 11.95 14.32 -15.32
N ASN A 337 11.71 15.32 -16.16
CA ASN A 337 10.38 15.89 -16.40
C ASN A 337 9.44 14.89 -17.08
N ARG A 338 9.95 14.11 -18.05
CA ARG A 338 9.19 13.03 -18.68
C ARG A 338 8.80 11.96 -17.67
N LEU A 339 9.72 11.59 -16.78
CA LEU A 339 9.43 10.63 -15.72
C LEU A 339 8.39 11.16 -14.74
N SER A 340 8.49 12.42 -14.30
CA SER A 340 7.50 13.02 -13.39
C SER A 340 6.11 13.07 -14.04
N GLN A 341 6.03 13.49 -15.29
CA GLN A 341 4.78 13.53 -16.03
C GLN A 341 4.18 12.14 -16.23
N LYS A 342 4.98 11.14 -16.59
CA LYS A 342 4.52 9.75 -16.71
C LYS A 342 3.98 9.19 -15.39
N MET A 343 4.62 9.52 -14.26
CA MET A 343 4.12 9.13 -12.94
C MET A 343 2.77 9.78 -12.63
N VAL A 344 2.58 11.06 -12.95
CA VAL A 344 1.29 11.76 -12.77
C VAL A 344 0.21 11.16 -13.68
N ASN A 345 0.48 10.97 -14.97
CA ASN A 345 -0.48 10.39 -15.91
C ASN A 345 -0.89 8.96 -15.55
N SER A 346 0.04 8.15 -15.05
CA SER A 346 -0.29 6.79 -14.60
C SER A 346 -1.29 6.79 -13.44
N LEU A 347 -1.24 7.80 -12.57
CA LEU A 347 -2.21 7.98 -11.49
C LEU A 347 -3.58 8.46 -11.99
N GLU A 348 -3.60 9.33 -13.00
CA GLU A 348 -4.84 9.82 -13.61
C GLU A 348 -5.66 8.68 -14.23
N HIS A 349 -5.00 7.73 -14.92
CA HIS A 349 -5.70 6.63 -15.56
C HIS A 349 -6.10 5.48 -14.61
N GLU A 350 -5.40 5.28 -13.49
CA GLU A 350 -5.69 4.16 -12.58
C GLU A 350 -6.74 4.47 -11.49
N TYR A 351 -6.88 5.73 -11.06
CA TYR A 351 -7.73 6.08 -9.91
C TYR A 351 -8.73 7.21 -10.16
N SER A 352 -8.69 7.87 -11.33
CA SER A 352 -9.63 8.97 -11.58
C SER A 352 -11.03 8.47 -11.92
N ARG A 353 -12.01 9.01 -11.21
CA ARG A 353 -13.45 8.88 -11.54
C ARG A 353 -13.79 9.40 -12.93
N SER A 354 -12.91 10.18 -13.56
CA SER A 354 -13.07 10.68 -14.93
C SER A 354 -12.87 9.62 -16.02
N ALA A 355 -12.34 8.44 -15.68
CA ALA A 355 -12.23 7.31 -16.61
C ALA A 355 -13.48 6.39 -16.59
N THR A 356 -14.57 6.83 -15.97
CA THR A 356 -15.85 6.09 -16.00
C THR A 356 -16.43 6.11 -17.43
N PRO A 357 -16.72 4.94 -18.04
CA PRO A 357 -17.31 4.89 -19.37
C PRO A 357 -18.70 5.55 -19.33
N GLY A 358 -18.81 6.77 -19.86
CA GLY A 358 -20.02 7.59 -19.80
C GLY A 358 -19.78 9.09 -19.57
N VAL A 359 -18.58 9.48 -19.13
CA VAL A 359 -18.17 10.89 -18.95
C VAL A 359 -16.88 11.18 -19.74
N GLU A 360 -16.77 10.66 -20.96
CA GLU A 360 -15.73 11.11 -21.90
C GLU A 360 -16.13 12.50 -22.41
N LYS A 361 -15.81 13.54 -21.64
CA LYS A 361 -15.91 14.92 -22.11
C LYS A 361 -14.95 15.10 -23.27
N SER A 362 -15.40 15.74 -24.34
CA SER A 362 -14.53 16.08 -25.46
C SER A 362 -13.37 16.97 -24.98
N LYS A 363 -12.21 16.93 -25.67
CA LYS A 363 -11.06 17.78 -25.32
C LYS A 363 -11.44 19.26 -25.23
N GLU A 364 -12.35 19.70 -26.10
CA GLU A 364 -12.88 21.06 -26.14
C GLU A 364 -13.75 21.39 -24.92
N GLU A 365 -14.59 20.47 -24.44
CA GLU A 365 -15.37 20.66 -23.21
C GLU A 365 -14.48 20.75 -21.98
N LEU A 366 -13.42 19.94 -21.91
CA LEU A 366 -12.48 19.94 -20.78
C LEU A 366 -11.64 21.22 -20.76
N GLU A 367 -11.27 21.73 -21.93
CA GLU A 367 -10.61 23.03 -22.08
C GLU A 367 -11.55 24.18 -21.68
N ASN A 368 -12.82 24.14 -22.12
CA ASN A 368 -13.82 25.14 -21.75
C ASN A 368 -14.15 25.13 -20.25
N GLU A 369 -14.17 23.97 -19.59
CA GLU A 369 -14.33 23.87 -18.14
C GLU A 369 -13.14 24.46 -17.39
N ARG A 370 -11.91 24.13 -17.81
CA ARG A 370 -10.70 24.75 -17.25
C ARG A 370 -10.70 26.27 -17.40
N ILE A 371 -11.05 26.77 -18.59
CA ILE A 371 -11.18 28.21 -18.85
C ILE A 371 -12.25 28.82 -17.93
N ARG A 372 -13.39 28.15 -17.73
CA ARG A 372 -14.43 28.63 -16.79
C ARG A 372 -13.93 28.68 -15.35
N GLU A 373 -13.19 27.66 -14.89
CA GLU A 373 -12.58 27.65 -13.56
C GLU A 373 -11.54 28.76 -13.39
N GLU A 374 -10.69 29.02 -14.40
CA GLU A 374 -9.69 30.10 -14.38
C GLU A 374 -10.34 31.50 -14.40
N LEU A 375 -11.47 31.65 -15.10
CA LEU A 375 -12.26 32.88 -15.14
C LEU A 375 -13.13 33.08 -13.89
N LEU A 376 -13.28 32.05 -13.05
CA LEU A 376 -14.12 32.08 -11.86
C LEU A 376 -13.45 32.89 -10.73
N PHE A 377 -13.92 34.11 -10.52
CA PHE A 377 -13.55 34.90 -9.35
C PHE A 377 -14.49 34.60 -8.19
N LYS A 378 -13.98 33.90 -7.17
CA LYS A 378 -14.76 33.51 -5.97
C LYS A 378 -15.42 34.69 -5.24
N ASP A 379 -14.84 35.88 -5.34
CA ASP A 379 -15.36 37.10 -4.71
C ASP A 379 -16.61 37.67 -5.42
N LEU A 380 -16.85 37.27 -6.67
CA LEU A 380 -17.99 37.69 -7.50
C LEU A 380 -19.14 36.68 -7.47
N GLU A 381 -18.93 35.48 -6.89
CA GLU A 381 -19.99 34.50 -6.72
C GLU A 381 -20.93 34.91 -5.58
N GLN A 382 -22.23 34.67 -5.78
CA GLN A 382 -23.18 34.76 -4.68
C GLN A 382 -22.78 33.70 -3.65
N PRO A 383 -22.64 34.03 -2.36
CA PRO A 383 -22.31 33.03 -1.36
C PRO A 383 -23.38 31.94 -1.42
N GLU A 384 -22.97 30.70 -1.70
CA GLU A 384 -23.88 29.56 -1.65
C GLU A 384 -24.43 29.44 -0.23
N HIS A 385 -25.65 29.94 -0.01
CA HIS A 385 -26.34 29.68 1.22
C HIS A 385 -26.77 28.23 1.16
N THR A 386 -26.11 27.37 1.94
CA THR A 386 -26.54 25.99 2.10
C THR A 386 -28.00 26.01 2.55
N GLU A 387 -28.91 25.60 1.67
CA GLU A 387 -30.33 25.50 1.97
C GLU A 387 -30.52 24.41 3.03
N TYR A 388 -30.51 24.83 4.29
CA TYR A 388 -30.97 23.97 5.36
C TYR A 388 -32.48 23.86 5.21
N ALA A 389 -33.00 22.62 5.16
CA ALA A 389 -34.41 22.41 5.37
C ALA A 389 -34.77 22.95 6.76
N GLU A 390 -35.39 24.12 6.82
CA GLU A 390 -35.94 24.65 8.05
C GLU A 390 -37.08 23.72 8.48
N ILE A 391 -36.80 22.85 9.45
CA ILE A 391 -37.82 22.03 10.09
C ILE A 391 -38.66 22.97 10.95
N ALA A 392 -39.69 23.55 10.34
CA ALA A 392 -40.75 24.24 11.04
C ALA A 392 -41.53 23.20 11.86
N LEU A 393 -41.07 22.95 13.08
CA LEU A 393 -41.83 22.22 14.08
C LEU A 393 -43.11 23.01 14.30
N LYS A 394 -44.25 22.55 13.75
CA LYS A 394 -45.56 23.05 14.17
C LYS A 394 -45.68 22.73 15.66
N PRO A 395 -45.67 23.72 16.56
CA PRO A 395 -45.82 23.44 17.98
C PRO A 395 -47.29 23.14 18.20
N GLU A 396 -47.68 21.87 18.07
CA GLU A 396 -49.04 21.44 18.43
C GLU A 396 -49.22 21.42 19.96
N ASN A 397 -48.17 21.72 20.75
CA ASN A 397 -48.27 21.90 22.20
C ASN A 397 -47.15 22.86 22.70
N GLU A 398 -47.53 24.01 23.24
CA GLU A 398 -46.68 25.07 23.84
C GLU A 398 -45.85 24.65 25.09
N THR A 399 -45.67 23.35 25.37
CA THR A 399 -45.15 22.91 26.68
C THR A 399 -43.69 22.47 26.71
N ARG A 400 -42.92 22.55 25.61
CA ARG A 400 -41.50 22.13 25.63
C ARG A 400 -40.56 23.04 24.84
N GLU A 401 -40.77 24.35 24.87
CA GLU A 401 -39.63 25.23 24.76
C GLU A 401 -38.79 25.08 26.02
N ILE A 402 -37.71 24.31 25.93
CA ILE A 402 -36.57 24.46 26.84
C ILE A 402 -36.10 25.89 26.63
N LYS A 403 -36.61 26.83 27.44
CA LYS A 403 -36.14 28.21 27.49
C LYS A 403 -34.63 28.12 27.70
N LYS A 404 -33.85 28.34 26.65
CA LYS A 404 -32.43 28.69 26.81
C LYS A 404 -32.47 29.94 27.67
N ILE A 405 -32.08 29.80 28.94
CA ILE A 405 -32.04 30.90 29.90
C ILE A 405 -31.06 31.91 29.31
N LYS A 406 -31.59 32.96 28.66
CA LYS A 406 -30.78 34.15 28.40
C LYS A 406 -30.35 34.65 29.79
N PRO A 407 -29.06 34.96 30.01
CA PRO A 407 -28.65 35.49 31.30
C PRO A 407 -29.52 36.72 31.61
N PRO A 408 -30.22 36.74 32.75
CA PRO A 408 -31.13 37.83 33.09
C PRO A 408 -30.37 39.16 33.10
N THR A 409 -31.00 40.18 32.54
CA THR A 409 -30.43 41.52 32.47
C THR A 409 -30.26 42.06 33.90
N ARG A 410 -29.24 42.89 34.17
CA ARG A 410 -28.93 43.38 35.53
C ARG A 410 -30.14 43.98 36.28
N ALA A 411 -31.07 44.62 35.56
CA ALA A 411 -32.32 45.14 36.12
C ALA A 411 -33.31 44.04 36.54
N GLU A 412 -33.40 42.96 35.78
CA GLU A 412 -34.24 41.80 36.11
C GLU A 412 -33.69 41.07 37.34
N TYR A 413 -32.36 41.02 37.49
CA TYR A 413 -31.71 40.45 38.68
C TYR A 413 -32.01 41.27 39.95
N ALA A 414 -31.97 42.60 39.86
CA ALA A 414 -32.30 43.48 40.98
C ALA A 414 -33.77 43.31 41.43
N ASN A 415 -34.70 43.26 40.47
CA ASN A 415 -36.11 43.03 40.74
C ASN A 415 -36.36 41.63 41.32
N TYR A 416 -35.62 40.62 40.87
CA TYR A 416 -35.69 39.27 41.42
C TYR A 416 -35.18 39.22 42.87
N THR A 417 -34.10 39.92 43.20
CA THR A 417 -33.59 40.00 44.57
C THR A 417 -34.51 40.76 45.51
N GLU A 418 -35.17 41.82 45.05
CA GLU A 418 -36.20 42.55 45.80
C GLU A 418 -37.40 41.65 46.07
N ASN A 419 -37.92 40.95 45.05
CA ASN A 419 -39.03 40.03 45.20
C ASN A 419 -38.69 38.86 46.14
N LEU A 420 -37.48 38.29 46.05
CA LEU A 420 -37.03 37.26 46.97
C LEU A 420 -36.95 37.78 48.41
N ARG A 421 -36.47 39.00 48.61
CA ARG A 421 -36.43 39.63 49.93
C ARG A 421 -37.85 39.78 50.51
N THR A 422 -38.81 40.23 49.70
CA THR A 422 -40.20 40.33 50.13
C THR A 422 -40.85 38.97 50.44
N GLN A 423 -40.50 37.91 49.71
CA GLN A 423 -41.00 36.56 49.97
C GLN A 423 -40.37 35.91 51.22
N VAL A 424 -39.12 36.25 51.54
CA VAL A 424 -38.45 35.80 52.76
C VAL A 424 -38.98 36.54 53.99
N ASP A 425 -39.34 37.82 53.85
CA ASP A 425 -39.90 38.63 54.94
C ASP A 425 -41.37 38.29 55.23
N THR A 426 -42.09 37.63 54.31
CA THR A 426 -43.43 37.08 54.60
C THR A 426 -43.31 35.80 55.43
N PRO A 427 -43.89 35.72 56.66
CA PRO A 427 -43.86 34.51 57.45
C PRO A 427 -44.66 33.41 56.75
N LEU A 428 -43.95 32.45 56.15
CA LEU A 428 -44.54 31.34 55.43
C LEU A 428 -45.26 30.42 56.44
N ASN A 429 -46.56 30.19 56.24
CA ASN A 429 -47.35 29.35 57.12
C ASN A 429 -47.07 27.85 56.84
N LEU A 430 -46.05 27.31 57.52
CA LEU A 430 -45.53 25.94 57.36
C LEU A 430 -46.48 24.84 57.87
N GLN A 431 -47.59 25.21 58.53
CA GLN A 431 -48.55 24.26 59.10
C GLN A 431 -49.23 23.37 58.04
N SER A 432 -49.34 23.85 56.78
CA SER A 432 -49.93 23.09 55.67
C SER A 432 -48.99 22.05 55.02
N LEU A 433 -47.68 22.13 55.29
CA LEU A 433 -46.66 21.22 54.79
C LEU A 433 -46.36 20.07 55.77
N LEU A 434 -46.64 20.29 57.06
CA LEU A 434 -46.38 19.32 58.14
C LEU A 434 -47.65 18.63 58.65
N SER A 435 -48.62 18.37 57.77
CA SER A 435 -49.71 17.43 58.09
C SER A 435 -49.16 16.00 58.16
N ASP A 436 -49.54 15.21 59.18
CA ASP A 436 -49.04 13.84 59.39
C ASP A 436 -49.19 12.92 58.16
N GLU A 437 -50.19 13.14 57.32
CA GLU A 437 -50.41 12.38 56.07
C GLU A 437 -49.33 12.64 55.00
N ARG A 438 -48.80 13.86 54.91
CA ARG A 438 -47.80 14.24 53.89
C ARG A 438 -46.37 13.92 54.33
N LYS A 439 -46.13 13.73 55.62
CA LYS A 439 -44.80 13.40 56.17
C LYS A 439 -44.23 12.12 55.55
N ARG A 440 -45.06 11.08 55.36
CA ARG A 440 -44.65 9.83 54.71
C ARG A 440 -44.23 10.03 53.25
N HIS A 441 -45.00 10.78 52.48
CA HIS A 441 -44.66 11.07 51.08
C HIS A 441 -43.40 11.94 50.95
N ILE A 442 -43.18 12.85 51.91
CA ILE A 442 -41.95 13.66 51.98
C ILE A 442 -40.74 12.79 52.35
N GLU A 443 -40.88 11.86 53.30
CA GLU A 443 -39.84 10.92 53.67
C GLU A 443 -39.48 9.98 52.51
N ASP A 444 -40.48 9.43 51.81
CA ASP A 444 -40.27 8.58 50.63
C ASP A 444 -39.58 9.35 49.49
N ALA A 445 -40.06 10.56 49.17
CA ALA A 445 -39.43 11.41 48.15
C ALA A 445 -38.00 11.80 48.54
N SER A 446 -37.75 12.13 49.81
CA SER A 446 -36.40 12.45 50.29
C SER A 446 -35.47 11.23 50.23
N SER A 447 -35.99 10.03 50.53
CA SER A 447 -35.23 8.79 50.43
C SER A 447 -34.88 8.45 48.97
N ALA A 448 -35.80 8.70 48.03
CA ALA A 448 -35.58 8.51 46.60
C ALA A 448 -34.55 9.52 46.06
N VAL A 449 -34.66 10.78 46.46
CA VAL A 449 -33.67 11.83 46.12
C VAL A 449 -32.31 11.47 46.70
N LEU A 450 -32.22 11.06 47.97
CA LEU A 450 -30.96 10.64 48.59
C LEU A 450 -30.35 9.41 47.88
N LYS A 451 -31.16 8.43 47.47
CA LYS A 451 -30.69 7.30 46.65
C LYS A 451 -30.15 7.78 45.30
N SER A 452 -30.87 8.65 44.61
CA SER A 452 -30.44 9.18 43.31
C SER A 452 -29.16 10.01 43.41
N VAL A 453 -29.02 10.87 44.43
CA VAL A 453 -27.82 11.66 44.70
C VAL A 453 -26.65 10.75 45.07
N ARG A 454 -26.88 9.67 45.83
CA ARG A 454 -25.84 8.70 46.18
C ARG A 454 -25.37 7.91 44.96
N THR A 455 -26.28 7.55 44.06
CA THR A 455 -25.95 6.90 42.78
C THR A 455 -25.18 7.86 41.87
N ASN A 456 -25.62 9.12 41.76
CA ASN A 456 -24.94 10.14 40.95
C ASN A 456 -23.57 10.52 41.55
N SER A 457 -23.44 10.56 42.87
CA SER A 457 -22.16 10.72 43.57
C SER A 457 -21.20 9.56 43.28
N LYS A 458 -21.69 8.30 43.27
CA LYS A 458 -20.90 7.13 42.90
C LYS A 458 -20.48 7.18 41.43
N GLN A 459 -21.42 7.50 40.54
CA GLN A 459 -21.14 7.64 39.10
C GLN A 459 -20.17 8.78 38.84
N SER A 460 -20.31 9.93 39.50
CA SER A 460 -19.37 11.04 39.43
C SER A 460 -17.96 10.63 39.87
N LYS A 461 -17.83 9.91 41.00
CA LYS A 461 -16.53 9.35 41.42
C LYS A 461 -15.92 8.40 40.38
N GLN A 462 -16.74 7.57 39.73
CA GLN A 462 -16.30 6.67 38.66
C GLN A 462 -15.94 7.46 37.38
N SER A 463 -16.70 8.49 37.02
CA SER A 463 -16.39 9.37 35.88
C SER A 463 -15.09 10.16 36.11
N TRP A 464 -14.80 10.59 37.33
CA TRP A 464 -13.51 11.20 37.68
C TRP A 464 -12.33 10.23 37.57
N GLN A 465 -12.56 8.92 37.71
CA GLN A 465 -11.54 7.89 37.44
C GLN A 465 -11.33 7.68 35.93
N VAL A 466 -12.36 7.91 35.10
CA VAL A 466 -12.28 7.78 33.62
C VAL A 466 -11.55 8.96 32.96
N TYR A 467 -11.57 10.16 33.56
CA TYR A 467 -10.88 11.36 33.05
C TYR A 467 -9.47 11.58 33.61
N ARG A 468 -8.89 10.56 34.26
CA ARG A 468 -7.49 10.60 34.67
C ARG A 468 -6.60 10.43 33.44
N SER A 469 -5.57 11.27 33.31
CA SER A 469 -4.76 11.37 32.09
C SER A 469 -4.19 10.02 31.64
N LEU A 470 -4.09 9.84 30.32
CA LEU A 470 -3.54 8.64 29.66
C LEU A 470 -2.17 8.21 30.22
N GLU A 471 -1.42 9.15 30.79
CA GLU A 471 -0.09 8.98 31.37
C GLU A 471 -0.13 8.34 32.77
N GLU A 472 -1.17 8.59 33.58
CA GLU A 472 -1.42 7.90 34.85
C GLU A 472 -2.09 6.52 34.64
N GLN A 473 -2.82 6.33 33.53
CA GLN A 473 -3.33 5.02 33.11
C GLN A 473 -2.21 4.05 32.69
N ALA A 474 -1.08 4.54 32.18
CA ALA A 474 0.06 3.71 31.80
C ALA A 474 0.88 3.21 33.02
N ASN A 475 0.93 4.00 34.10
CA ASN A 475 1.68 3.67 35.32
C ASN A 475 0.88 2.88 36.36
N HIS A 476 -0.45 2.94 36.30
CA HIS A 476 -1.24 1.88 36.91
C HIS A 476 -1.19 0.67 35.99
N GLN A 477 -0.38 -0.33 36.36
CA GLN A 477 -0.72 -1.69 36.00
C GLN A 477 -2.20 -1.84 36.39
N VAL A 478 -3.06 -1.90 35.39
CA VAL A 478 -4.33 -2.59 35.51
C VAL A 478 -3.89 -3.95 36.03
N LEU A 479 -4.01 -4.14 37.35
CA LEU A 479 -4.24 -5.47 37.88
C LEU A 479 -5.48 -5.88 37.11
N ASP A 480 -5.23 -6.60 36.03
CA ASP A 480 -6.25 -7.28 35.28
C ASP A 480 -6.93 -8.11 36.38
N GLU A 481 -8.10 -7.67 36.84
CA GLU A 481 -9.02 -8.51 37.60
C GLU A 481 -9.55 -9.62 36.67
N SER A 482 -8.79 -10.03 35.64
CA SER A 482 -8.69 -11.42 35.28
C SER A 482 -8.15 -12.17 36.50
N ASP A 483 -9.06 -12.54 37.40
CA ASP A 483 -8.88 -13.68 38.27
C ASP A 483 -8.14 -14.77 37.47
N GLU A 484 -6.87 -15.05 37.80
CA GLU A 484 -6.04 -16.10 37.17
C GLU A 484 -6.66 -17.51 37.33
N THR A 485 -7.84 -17.60 37.95
CA THR A 485 -8.56 -18.82 38.30
C THR A 485 -9.49 -19.33 37.20
N VAL A 486 -9.75 -18.56 36.13
CA VAL A 486 -10.59 -19.04 35.03
C VAL A 486 -9.73 -19.57 33.89
N ASP A 487 -9.92 -20.84 33.56
CA ASP A 487 -9.27 -21.51 32.44
C ASP A 487 -9.50 -20.70 31.14
N LYS A 488 -8.39 -20.27 30.50
CA LYS A 488 -8.41 -19.49 29.26
C LYS A 488 -9.12 -20.24 28.14
N ALA A 489 -9.07 -21.57 28.12
CA ALA A 489 -9.79 -22.38 27.14
C ALA A 489 -11.31 -22.32 27.34
N LEU A 490 -11.78 -22.34 28.59
CA LEU A 490 -13.19 -22.22 28.94
C LEU A 490 -13.73 -20.83 28.59
N MET A 491 -12.97 -19.77 28.88
CA MET A 491 -13.34 -18.40 28.49
C MET A 491 -13.40 -18.22 26.98
N GLU A 492 -12.46 -18.82 26.23
CA GLU A 492 -12.50 -18.80 24.78
C GLU A 492 -13.75 -19.52 24.24
N GLN A 493 -14.09 -20.68 24.80
CA GLN A 493 -15.30 -21.41 24.45
C GLN A 493 -16.56 -20.59 24.74
N LEU A 494 -16.65 -19.93 25.90
CA LEU A 494 -17.74 -19.02 26.24
C LEU A 494 -17.80 -17.79 25.32
N ARG A 495 -16.66 -17.22 24.95
CA ARG A 495 -16.59 -16.10 24.00
C ARG A 495 -17.10 -16.51 22.63
N ILE A 496 -16.75 -17.71 22.17
CA ILE A 496 -17.22 -18.24 20.89
C ILE A 496 -18.73 -18.47 20.93
N THR A 497 -19.27 -19.13 21.98
CA THR A 497 -20.72 -19.37 22.09
C THR A 497 -21.52 -18.07 22.24
N HIS A 498 -20.98 -17.10 22.97
CA HIS A 498 -21.55 -15.76 23.05
C HIS A 498 -21.55 -15.09 21.67
N GLY A 499 -20.40 -15.08 21.00
CA GLY A 499 -20.24 -14.50 19.67
C GLY A 499 -21.23 -15.10 18.66
N THR A 500 -21.34 -16.42 18.59
CA THR A 500 -22.27 -17.09 17.66
C THR A 500 -23.73 -16.81 17.99
N SER A 501 -24.10 -16.80 19.27
CA SER A 501 -25.47 -16.49 19.70
C SER A 501 -25.88 -15.05 19.39
N VAL A 502 -24.96 -14.08 19.59
CA VAL A 502 -25.19 -12.67 19.23
C VAL A 502 -25.37 -12.52 17.71
N GLU A 503 -24.62 -13.26 16.91
CA GLU A 503 -24.77 -13.24 15.46
C GLU A 503 -26.16 -13.72 15.01
N PHE A 504 -26.65 -14.86 15.53
CA PHE A 504 -28.03 -15.28 15.23
C PHE A 504 -29.06 -14.26 15.70
N LEU A 505 -28.85 -13.65 16.87
CA LEU A 505 -29.76 -12.64 17.38
C LEU A 505 -29.78 -11.42 16.47
N ARG A 506 -28.63 -10.98 15.97
CA ARG A 506 -28.52 -9.91 14.97
C ARG A 506 -29.23 -10.27 13.66
N HIS A 507 -28.99 -11.47 13.12
CA HIS A 507 -29.69 -11.93 11.91
C HIS A 507 -31.20 -11.99 12.13
N PHE A 508 -31.65 -12.55 13.25
CA PHE A 508 -33.05 -12.63 13.63
C PHE A 508 -33.69 -11.23 13.66
N TRP A 509 -33.10 -10.25 14.34
CA TRP A 509 -33.69 -8.90 14.42
C TRP A 509 -33.67 -8.15 13.10
N LEU A 510 -32.64 -8.33 12.27
CA LEU A 510 -32.60 -7.73 10.93
C LEU A 510 -33.74 -8.25 10.05
N HIS A 511 -33.93 -9.57 10.00
CA HIS A 511 -35.00 -10.17 9.21
C HIS A 511 -36.39 -9.92 9.83
N PHE A 512 -36.52 -10.02 11.15
CA PHE A 512 -37.78 -9.80 11.85
C PHE A 512 -38.27 -8.35 11.73
N SER A 513 -37.37 -7.37 11.79
CA SER A 513 -37.73 -5.94 11.68
C SER A 513 -37.94 -5.46 10.24
N SER A 514 -37.49 -6.24 9.24
CA SER A 514 -37.65 -5.87 7.82
C SER A 514 -39.10 -5.92 7.35
N GLY A 515 -39.94 -6.78 7.96
CA GLY A 515 -41.34 -6.94 7.58
C GLY A 515 -41.56 -7.68 6.25
N ASP A 516 -40.51 -8.20 5.61
CA ASP A 516 -40.59 -8.87 4.31
C ASP A 516 -41.19 -10.29 4.41
N PRO A 517 -42.34 -10.59 3.75
CA PRO A 517 -42.99 -11.89 3.85
C PRO A 517 -42.16 -13.05 3.27
N SER A 518 -41.28 -12.79 2.30
CA SER A 518 -40.45 -13.83 1.66
C SER A 518 -39.41 -14.41 2.61
N GLN A 519 -39.04 -13.70 3.68
CA GLN A 519 -38.03 -14.11 4.65
C GLN A 519 -38.61 -14.98 5.79
N ALA A 520 -39.92 -15.29 5.79
CA ALA A 520 -40.58 -16.03 6.86
C ALA A 520 -39.97 -17.41 7.13
N ASN A 521 -39.56 -18.14 6.08
CA ASN A 521 -38.91 -19.44 6.20
C ASN A 521 -37.53 -19.34 6.87
N ASN A 522 -36.77 -18.28 6.55
CA ASN A 522 -35.47 -18.01 7.15
C ASN A 522 -35.63 -17.60 8.62
N ILE A 523 -36.63 -16.79 8.96
CA ILE A 523 -36.95 -16.42 10.36
C ILE A 523 -37.29 -17.68 11.17
N LYS A 524 -38.04 -18.63 10.60
CA LYS A 524 -38.33 -19.92 11.28
C LYS A 524 -37.07 -20.75 11.52
N SER A 525 -36.16 -20.80 10.55
CA SER A 525 -34.87 -21.47 10.70
C SER A 525 -34.03 -20.80 11.80
N LEU A 526 -33.92 -19.47 11.77
CA LEU A 526 -33.22 -18.67 12.78
C LEU A 526 -33.81 -18.84 14.18
N TYR A 527 -35.14 -18.91 14.30
CA TYR A 527 -35.80 -19.19 15.56
C TYR A 527 -35.39 -20.55 16.15
N ASN A 528 -35.33 -21.61 15.32
CA ASN A 528 -34.85 -22.91 15.76
C ASN A 528 -33.37 -22.87 16.17
N SER A 529 -32.55 -22.08 15.46
CA SER A 529 -31.14 -21.87 15.83
C SER A 529 -30.99 -21.10 17.14
N LEU A 530 -31.87 -20.13 17.44
CA LEU A 530 -31.90 -19.42 18.73
C LEU A 530 -32.28 -20.34 19.89
N LEU A 531 -33.21 -21.28 19.67
CA LEU A 531 -33.54 -22.30 20.68
C LEU A 531 -32.33 -23.22 20.93
N LYS A 532 -31.68 -23.69 19.87
CA LYS A 532 -30.45 -24.51 19.98
C LYS A 532 -29.31 -23.76 20.67
N SER A 533 -29.14 -22.46 20.41
CA SER A 533 -28.11 -21.67 21.10
C SER A 533 -28.42 -21.53 22.59
N GLN A 534 -29.71 -21.38 22.95
CA GLN A 534 -30.13 -21.34 24.35
C GLN A 534 -29.85 -22.67 25.08
N GLU A 535 -30.09 -23.81 24.42
CA GLU A 535 -29.73 -25.14 24.94
C GLU A 535 -28.22 -25.29 25.09
N ARG A 536 -27.45 -24.84 24.10
CA ARG A 536 -25.98 -24.92 24.14
C ARG A 536 -25.39 -24.11 25.29
N ILE A 537 -25.94 -22.92 25.59
CA ILE A 537 -25.49 -22.12 26.74
C ILE A 537 -25.75 -22.88 28.03
N LYS A 538 -26.92 -23.52 28.18
CA LYS A 538 -27.21 -24.35 29.36
C LYS A 538 -26.23 -25.50 29.48
N VAL A 539 -25.99 -26.24 28.40
CA VAL A 539 -25.02 -27.35 28.38
C VAL A 539 -23.59 -26.87 28.67
N ALA A 540 -23.16 -25.74 28.09
CA ALA A 540 -21.84 -25.16 28.34
C ALA A 540 -21.66 -24.74 29.80
N LEU A 541 -22.71 -24.24 30.46
CA LEU A 541 -22.71 -23.88 31.88
C LEU A 541 -22.73 -25.13 32.79
N GLU A 542 -23.34 -26.24 32.35
CA GLU A 542 -23.35 -27.51 33.09
C GLU A 542 -22.00 -28.26 33.01
N GLN A 543 -21.23 -28.07 31.95
CA GLN A 543 -19.90 -28.68 31.78
C GLN A 543 -18.84 -28.10 32.74
N ILE A 544 -19.12 -26.97 33.39
CA ILE A 544 -18.21 -26.31 34.34
C ILE A 544 -18.29 -27.01 35.70
N LYS A 545 -17.20 -27.69 36.09
CA LYS A 545 -17.12 -28.46 37.35
C LYS A 545 -16.91 -27.57 38.59
N ASP A 546 -16.28 -26.41 38.43
CA ASP A 546 -15.99 -25.50 39.54
C ASP A 546 -17.19 -24.60 39.85
N GLU A 547 -17.72 -24.71 41.08
CA GLU A 547 -18.93 -24.01 41.52
C GLU A 547 -18.80 -22.46 41.44
N LYS A 548 -17.60 -21.93 41.75
CA LYS A 548 -17.32 -20.48 41.68
C LYS A 548 -17.27 -19.97 40.24
N SER A 549 -16.51 -20.66 39.38
CA SER A 549 -16.38 -20.33 37.95
C SER A 549 -17.71 -20.49 37.22
N LYS A 550 -18.55 -21.43 37.64
CA LYS A 550 -19.92 -21.62 37.15
C LYS A 550 -20.82 -20.43 37.49
N GLN A 551 -20.80 -19.94 38.73
CA GLN A 551 -21.57 -18.76 39.13
C GLN A 551 -21.15 -17.49 38.37
N GLN A 552 -19.84 -17.29 38.19
CA GLN A 552 -19.32 -16.17 37.38
C GLN A 552 -19.73 -16.30 35.90
N SER A 553 -19.61 -17.49 35.31
CA SER A 553 -20.01 -17.76 33.92
C SER A 553 -21.52 -17.57 33.69
N ILE A 554 -22.35 -17.94 34.68
CA ILE A 554 -23.79 -17.65 34.67
C ILE A 554 -24.02 -16.13 34.69
N GLY A 555 -23.26 -15.39 35.50
CA GLY A 555 -23.28 -13.93 35.50
C GLY A 555 -22.97 -13.32 34.14
N TYR A 556 -21.91 -13.79 33.47
CA TYR A 556 -21.52 -13.31 32.15
C TYR A 556 -22.53 -13.65 31.05
N MET A 557 -23.16 -14.83 31.10
CA MET A 557 -24.13 -15.27 30.09
C MET A 557 -25.57 -14.81 30.34
N LYS A 558 -25.87 -14.23 31.51
CA LYS A 558 -27.22 -13.79 31.87
C LYS A 558 -27.82 -12.77 30.89
N PRO A 559 -27.12 -11.67 30.51
CA PRO A 559 -27.66 -10.70 29.55
C PRO A 559 -28.00 -11.34 28.20
N LEU A 560 -27.15 -12.27 27.76
CA LEU A 560 -27.37 -12.98 26.51
C LEU A 560 -28.59 -13.90 26.58
N ASN A 561 -28.76 -14.64 27.68
CA ASN A 561 -29.94 -15.49 27.87
C ASN A 561 -31.25 -14.66 27.95
N GLU A 562 -31.21 -13.49 28.59
CA GLU A 562 -32.34 -12.53 28.60
C GLU A 562 -32.66 -12.04 27.18
N SER A 563 -31.65 -11.72 26.37
CA SER A 563 -31.83 -11.28 24.99
C SER A 563 -32.40 -12.39 24.08
N LEU A 564 -31.95 -13.64 24.25
CA LEU A 564 -32.50 -14.80 23.53
C LEU A 564 -33.95 -15.09 23.95
N ALA A 565 -34.24 -14.99 25.25
CA ALA A 565 -35.60 -15.14 25.76
C ALA A 565 -36.55 -14.05 25.22
N ALA A 566 -36.08 -12.80 25.11
CA ALA A 566 -36.86 -11.71 24.52
C ALA A 566 -37.11 -11.93 23.02
N ALA A 567 -36.11 -12.37 22.25
CA ALA A 567 -36.27 -12.67 20.83
C ALA A 567 -37.27 -13.82 20.60
N THR A 568 -37.16 -14.89 21.39
CA THR A 568 -38.06 -16.05 21.28
C THR A 568 -39.49 -15.73 21.73
N SER A 569 -39.69 -14.89 22.74
CA SER A 569 -41.03 -14.47 23.17
C SER A 569 -41.71 -13.58 22.12
N ARG A 570 -40.96 -12.64 21.51
CA ARG A 570 -41.46 -11.76 20.45
C ARG A 570 -41.84 -12.53 19.19
N TYR A 571 -41.07 -13.55 18.81
CA TYR A 571 -41.44 -14.43 17.70
C TYR A 571 -42.75 -15.19 17.99
N LYS A 572 -42.90 -15.74 19.21
CA LYS A 572 -44.13 -16.43 19.62
C LYS A 572 -45.34 -15.50 19.65
N GLN A 573 -45.17 -14.27 20.13
CA GLN A 573 -46.21 -13.25 20.13
C GLN A 573 -46.67 -12.93 18.70
N ALA A 574 -45.73 -12.67 17.79
CA ALA A 574 -46.04 -12.42 16.38
C ALA A 574 -46.74 -13.61 15.71
N LEU A 575 -46.36 -14.84 16.07
CA LEU A 575 -47.01 -16.04 15.57
C LEU A 575 -48.44 -16.21 16.10
N SER A 576 -48.69 -15.83 17.37
CA SER A 576 -50.06 -15.81 17.91
C SER A 576 -50.92 -14.73 17.26
N GLU A 577 -50.37 -13.53 17.05
CA GLU A 577 -51.06 -12.40 16.39
C GLU A 577 -51.38 -12.73 14.92
N ALA A 578 -50.55 -13.51 14.23
CA ALA A 578 -50.82 -13.96 12.87
C ALA A 578 -51.82 -15.14 12.78
N SER A 579 -52.11 -15.81 13.90
CA SER A 579 -53.06 -16.94 13.94
C SER A 579 -54.50 -16.54 14.33
N THR A 580 -54.64 -15.36 14.92
CA THR A 580 -55.91 -14.61 15.09
C THR A 580 -56.22 -13.80 13.85
#